data_AF-A0A6A3BFC8-F1
#
_entry.id   AF-A0A6A3BFC8-F1
#
_cell.length_a   1.000
_cell.length_b   1.000
_cell.length_c   1.000
_cell.angle_alpha   90.00
_cell.angle_beta   90.00
_cell.angle_gamma   90.00
#
_symmetry.space_group_name_H-M   'P 1'
#
loop_
_entity.id
_entity.type
_entity.pdbx_description
1 polymer ?
#
loop_
_entity_poly.entity_id
_entity_poly.type
_entity_poly.pdbx_seq_one_letter_code
_entity_poly.pdbx_strand_id
1 'polypeptide(L)'
;MMLAPSTGPGQVPLPPHEQFIDGVATRDVTIDPSSKLRVRIYLPEENQNPTPETKLPVILHFHGGGFCISQPDWLMYYEVYTRLVKSARAIAISVYLRLALENKLPAACDDGYATLLWLKSLAKGESNEPWLNNHGDFTRVFLIGDSSGGNIVHQAR
;
A
#
# COMPACT_ATOMS: atom_id res chain seq x y z
N MET A 1 22.18 -24.87 -8.19
CA MET A 1 20.72 -25.00 -8.27
C MET A 1 20.16 -24.43 -6.98
N MET A 2 19.82 -23.13 -6.95
CA MET A 2 19.19 -22.53 -5.76
C MET A 2 17.77 -23.10 -5.68
N LEU A 3 17.49 -23.81 -4.58
CA LEU A 3 16.13 -24.20 -4.23
C LEU A 3 15.30 -22.93 -4.09
N ALA A 4 14.14 -22.85 -4.74
CA ALA A 4 13.16 -21.82 -4.41
C ALA A 4 12.89 -21.91 -2.90
N PRO A 5 12.96 -20.80 -2.14
CA PRO A 5 12.67 -20.85 -0.72
C PRO A 5 11.25 -21.40 -0.56
N SER A 6 11.08 -22.39 0.31
CA SER A 6 9.75 -22.85 0.70
C SER A 6 8.99 -21.63 1.22
N THR A 7 7.93 -21.23 0.51
CA THR A 7 7.08 -20.12 0.92
C THR A 7 6.45 -20.49 2.25
N GLY A 8 6.83 -19.77 3.31
CA GLY A 8 6.17 -19.91 4.61
C GLY A 8 4.67 -19.63 4.45
N PRO A 9 3.81 -20.11 5.37
CA PRO A 9 2.36 -20.02 5.22
C PRO A 9 1.83 -18.60 4.95
N GLY A 10 2.50 -17.55 5.47
CA GLY A 10 2.13 -16.15 5.23
C GLY A 10 2.69 -15.52 3.95
N GLN A 11 3.56 -16.19 3.19
CA GLN A 11 4.25 -15.66 2.01
C GLN A 11 3.55 -16.00 0.70
N VAL A 12 2.33 -16.55 0.77
CA VAL A 12 1.53 -16.90 -0.41
C VAL A 12 1.00 -15.62 -1.05
N PRO A 13 1.34 -15.31 -2.33
CA PRO A 13 0.77 -14.18 -3.04
C PRO A 13 -0.73 -14.36 -3.26
N LEU A 14 -1.50 -13.31 -2.98
CA LEU A 14 -2.93 -13.26 -3.25
C LEU A 14 -3.24 -12.27 -4.38
N PRO A 15 -4.08 -12.65 -5.36
CA PRO A 15 -4.54 -11.70 -6.37
C PRO A 15 -5.38 -10.59 -5.72
N PRO A 16 -5.40 -9.38 -6.29
CA PRO A 16 -6.34 -8.36 -5.87
C PRO A 16 -7.80 -8.78 -6.19
N HIS A 17 -8.75 -8.21 -5.47
CA HIS A 17 -10.18 -8.42 -5.70
C HIS A 17 -10.97 -7.12 -5.52
N GLU A 18 -11.58 -6.61 -6.60
CA GLU A 18 -12.34 -5.35 -6.53
C GLU A 18 -13.74 -5.52 -5.91
N GLN A 19 -14.19 -6.76 -5.75
CA GLN A 19 -15.39 -7.08 -4.97
C GLN A 19 -15.07 -7.02 -3.48
N PHE A 20 -16.01 -6.49 -2.68
CA PHE A 20 -15.88 -6.50 -1.23
C PHE A 20 -16.00 -7.93 -0.70
N ILE A 21 -14.88 -8.47 -0.21
CA ILE A 21 -14.81 -9.74 0.51
C ILE A 21 -14.60 -9.40 1.97
N ASP A 22 -15.51 -9.85 2.83
CA ASP A 22 -15.54 -9.48 4.25
C ASP A 22 -15.45 -7.96 4.50
N GLY A 23 -16.03 -7.16 3.60
CA GLY A 23 -16.10 -5.70 3.70
C GLY A 23 -14.81 -4.97 3.29
N VAL A 24 -13.90 -5.61 2.54
CA VAL A 24 -12.73 -4.95 1.95
C VAL A 24 -12.58 -5.35 0.48
N ALA A 25 -12.29 -4.37 -0.36
CA ALA A 25 -11.86 -4.57 -1.75
C ALA A 25 -10.38 -4.22 -1.85
N THR A 26 -9.66 -4.92 -2.73
CA THR A 26 -8.24 -4.68 -3.02
C THR A 26 -7.97 -4.51 -4.50
N ARG A 27 -7.04 -3.64 -4.86
CA ARG A 27 -6.59 -3.47 -6.25
C ARG A 27 -5.12 -3.12 -6.32
N ASP A 28 -4.48 -3.56 -7.39
CA ASP A 28 -3.09 -3.19 -7.70
C ASP A 28 -3.08 -2.12 -8.78
N VAL A 29 -2.28 -1.07 -8.59
CA VAL A 29 -2.17 0.07 -9.51
C VAL A 29 -0.71 0.33 -9.81
N THR A 30 -0.38 0.51 -11.09
CA THR A 30 0.93 1.03 -11.52
C THR A 30 0.88 2.55 -11.46
N ILE A 31 1.67 3.15 -10.56
CA ILE A 31 1.67 4.60 -10.31
C ILE A 31 2.77 5.35 -11.07
N ASP A 32 3.81 4.63 -11.50
CA ASP A 32 4.81 5.14 -12.44
C ASP A 32 5.15 4.04 -13.47
N PRO A 33 4.70 4.18 -14.73
CA PRO A 33 4.98 3.21 -15.79
C PRO A 33 6.48 3.08 -16.13
N SER A 34 7.28 4.12 -15.90
CA SER A 34 8.69 4.15 -16.29
C SER A 34 9.55 3.27 -15.36
N SER A 35 9.32 3.38 -14.05
CA SER A 35 9.94 2.54 -13.03
C SER A 35 9.17 1.24 -12.77
N LYS A 36 7.95 1.12 -13.32
CA LYS A 36 6.96 0.06 -13.02
C LYS A 36 6.57 0.02 -11.54
N LEU A 37 6.68 1.15 -10.84
CA LEU A 37 6.30 1.26 -9.44
C LEU A 37 4.81 0.99 -9.28
N ARG A 38 4.49 0.07 -8.38
CA ARG A 38 3.13 -0.39 -8.10
C ARG A 38 2.78 -0.19 -6.64
N VAL A 39 1.48 -0.09 -6.38
CA VAL A 39 0.90 -0.12 -5.04
C VAL A 39 -0.29 -1.08 -5.00
N ARG A 40 -0.56 -1.65 -3.83
CA ARG A 40 -1.82 -2.32 -3.51
C ARG A 40 -2.68 -1.42 -2.64
N ILE A 41 -3.89 -1.14 -3.07
CA ILE A 41 -4.87 -0.32 -2.34
C ILE A 41 -5.88 -1.24 -1.67
N TYR A 42 -6.19 -0.97 -0.41
CA TYR A 42 -7.24 -1.62 0.38
C TYR A 42 -8.33 -0.58 0.69
N LEU A 43 -9.53 -0.80 0.16
CA LEU A 43 -10.69 0.05 0.37
C LEU A 43 -11.69 -0.70 1.28
N PRO A 44 -11.98 -0.20 2.50
CA PRO A 44 -13.07 -0.75 3.30
C PRO A 44 -14.42 -0.35 2.70
N GLU A 45 -15.42 -1.24 2.83
CA GLU A 45 -16.80 -0.97 2.44
C GLU A 45 -17.38 0.21 3.23
N GLU A 46 -18.19 1.03 2.56
CA GLU A 46 -18.88 2.14 3.23
C GLU A 46 -19.91 1.62 4.23
N ASN A 47 -20.13 2.36 5.31
CA ASN A 47 -21.22 2.00 6.23
C ASN A 47 -22.56 2.25 5.56
N GLN A 48 -23.60 1.52 6.01
CA GLN A 48 -24.97 1.67 5.52
C GLN A 48 -25.57 3.09 5.70
N ASN A 49 -24.96 3.94 6.53
CA ASN A 49 -25.34 5.33 6.76
C ASN A 49 -24.13 6.26 6.57
N PRO A 50 -23.67 6.48 5.32
CA PRO A 50 -22.57 7.41 5.08
C PRO A 50 -23.08 8.84 5.25
N THR A 51 -22.41 9.63 6.08
CA THR A 51 -22.54 11.08 6.00
C THR A 51 -21.89 11.53 4.69
N PRO A 52 -22.58 12.32 3.83
CA PRO A 52 -22.17 12.59 2.44
C PRO A 52 -20.77 13.19 2.23
N GLU A 53 -20.08 13.58 3.30
CA GLU A 53 -18.84 14.37 3.25
C GLU A 53 -17.64 13.66 3.89
N THR A 54 -17.80 12.45 4.45
CA THR A 54 -16.74 11.87 5.29
C THR A 54 -15.81 10.97 4.50
N LYS A 55 -14.87 11.59 3.78
CA LYS A 55 -13.72 10.88 3.20
C LYS A 55 -12.90 10.20 4.31
N LEU A 56 -12.21 9.12 3.96
CA LEU A 56 -11.42 8.28 4.85
C LEU A 56 -9.96 8.73 4.92
N PRO A 57 -9.28 8.69 6.08
CA PRO A 57 -7.83 8.82 6.15
C PRO A 57 -7.11 7.89 5.17
N VAL A 58 -5.95 8.32 4.70
CA VAL A 58 -5.08 7.52 3.84
C VAL A 58 -3.86 7.06 4.62
N ILE A 59 -3.63 5.75 4.66
CA ILE A 59 -2.48 5.13 5.29
C ILE A 59 -1.53 4.66 4.18
N LEU A 60 -0.34 5.24 4.11
CA LEU A 60 0.75 4.79 3.23
C LEU A 60 1.66 3.84 4.01
N HIS A 61 1.71 2.59 3.57
CA HIS A 61 2.45 1.50 4.18
C HIS A 61 3.68 1.10 3.38
N PHE A 62 4.81 0.96 4.08
CA PHE A 62 6.04 0.34 3.59
C PHE A 62 6.30 -0.97 4.32
N HIS A 63 6.47 -2.06 3.57
CA HIS A 63 6.63 -3.39 4.14
C HIS A 63 8.03 -3.63 4.72
N GLY A 64 8.11 -4.55 5.67
CA GLY A 64 9.36 -5.05 6.25
C GLY A 64 10.14 -5.99 5.33
N GLY A 65 11.00 -6.83 5.91
CA GLY A 65 11.81 -7.81 5.16
C GLY A 65 13.26 -7.40 4.92
N GLY A 66 13.79 -6.47 5.72
CA GLY A 66 15.22 -6.10 5.66
C GLY A 66 15.64 -5.52 4.32
N PHE A 67 14.70 -4.92 3.59
CA PHE A 67 14.84 -4.46 2.19
C PHE A 67 15.04 -5.56 1.14
N CYS A 68 15.15 -6.84 1.52
CA CYS A 68 15.51 -7.91 0.59
C CYS A 68 14.37 -8.88 0.28
N ILE A 69 13.31 -8.91 1.09
CA ILE A 69 12.19 -9.85 0.95
C ILE A 69 10.84 -9.19 1.22
N SER A 70 9.79 -9.97 0.96
CA SER A 70 8.38 -9.62 1.12
C SER A 70 7.86 -8.62 0.10
N GLN A 71 6.55 -8.62 -0.07
CA GLN A 71 5.85 -7.76 -1.01
C GLN A 71 4.37 -7.62 -0.58
N PRO A 72 3.68 -6.55 -0.98
CA PRO A 72 2.31 -6.25 -0.55
C PRO A 72 1.26 -7.36 -0.75
N ASP A 73 1.45 -8.26 -1.70
CA ASP A 73 0.45 -9.29 -2.03
C ASP A 73 0.50 -10.55 -1.17
N TRP A 74 1.46 -10.65 -0.25
CA TRP A 74 1.58 -11.81 0.62
C TRP A 74 0.40 -11.90 1.61
N LEU A 75 -0.09 -13.12 1.83
CA LEU A 75 -1.22 -13.42 2.74
C LEU A 75 -1.09 -12.74 4.10
N MET A 76 0.12 -12.70 4.68
CA MET A 76 0.35 -12.04 5.97
C MET A 76 -0.01 -10.54 5.96
N TYR A 77 0.31 -9.83 4.88
CA TYR A 77 -0.03 -8.41 4.76
C TYR A 77 -1.49 -8.23 4.41
N TYR A 78 -2.06 -9.10 3.56
CA TYR A 78 -3.49 -9.11 3.30
C TYR A 78 -4.32 -9.23 4.59
N GLU A 79 -4.02 -10.20 5.45
CA GLU A 79 -4.75 -10.40 6.71
C GLU A 79 -4.63 -9.21 7.66
N VAL A 80 -3.44 -8.63 7.78
CA VAL A 80 -3.19 -7.46 8.63
C VAL A 80 -3.93 -6.23 8.10
N TYR A 81 -3.80 -5.93 6.80
CA TYR A 81 -4.33 -4.70 6.24
C TYR A 81 -5.85 -4.73 6.05
N THR A 82 -6.44 -5.88 5.73
CA THR A 82 -7.90 -6.04 5.72
C THR A 82 -8.50 -5.76 7.11
N ARG A 83 -7.85 -6.21 8.19
CA ARG A 83 -8.29 -5.90 9.56
C ARG A 83 -8.06 -4.43 9.92
N LEU A 84 -6.91 -3.87 9.53
CA LEU A 84 -6.54 -2.49 9.82
C LEU A 84 -7.53 -1.51 9.19
N VAL A 85 -7.80 -1.63 7.88
CA VAL A 85 -8.66 -0.67 7.16
C VAL A 85 -10.10 -0.65 7.70
N LYS A 86 -10.63 -1.82 8.08
CA LYS A 86 -11.94 -1.94 8.72
C LYS A 86 -11.96 -1.27 10.10
N SER A 87 -10.95 -1.53 10.92
CA SER A 87 -10.90 -1.06 12.31
C SER A 87 -10.63 0.45 12.38
N ALA A 88 -9.72 0.94 11.55
CA ALA A 88 -9.30 2.35 11.51
C ALA A 88 -10.23 3.22 10.67
N ARG A 89 -11.13 2.62 9.89
CA ARG A 89 -11.93 3.29 8.84
C ARG A 89 -11.05 4.16 7.95
N ALA A 90 -10.07 3.54 7.32
CA ALA A 90 -9.05 4.22 6.52
C ALA A 90 -8.78 3.42 5.24
N ILE A 91 -8.33 4.10 4.18
CA ILE A 91 -7.79 3.44 2.98
C ILE A 91 -6.32 3.16 3.25
N ALA A 92 -5.85 1.93 2.99
CA ALA A 92 -4.43 1.60 3.08
C ALA A 92 -3.83 1.41 1.68
N ILE A 93 -2.59 1.87 1.51
CA ILE A 93 -1.81 1.77 0.28
C ILE A 93 -0.49 1.13 0.64
N SER A 94 -0.22 -0.07 0.14
CA SER A 94 1.00 -0.83 0.40
C SER A 94 1.90 -0.82 -0.83
N VAL A 95 3.13 -0.33 -0.69
CA VAL A 95 4.04 -0.07 -1.82
C VAL A 95 4.81 -1.33 -2.20
N TYR A 96 4.87 -1.67 -3.49
CA TYR A 96 5.77 -2.71 -4.00
C TYR A 96 7.18 -2.14 -4.12
N LEU A 97 7.93 -2.17 -3.01
CA LEU A 97 9.29 -1.64 -2.95
C LEU A 97 10.26 -2.50 -3.76
N ARG A 98 11.18 -1.84 -4.47
CA ARG A 98 12.32 -2.54 -5.07
C ARG A 98 13.19 -3.18 -3.98
N LEU A 99 13.47 -4.46 -4.16
CA LEU A 99 14.26 -5.24 -3.21
C LEU A 99 15.77 -5.13 -3.48
N ALA A 100 16.53 -5.16 -2.40
CA ALA A 100 17.98 -5.15 -2.38
C ALA A 100 18.58 -6.50 -2.80
N LEU A 101 19.86 -6.42 -3.18
CA LEU A 101 20.64 -7.26 -4.12
C LEU A 101 20.58 -6.74 -5.55
N GLU A 102 19.41 -6.71 -6.18
CA GLU A 102 19.22 -6.16 -7.53
C GLU A 102 19.12 -4.62 -7.50
N ASN A 103 18.44 -4.07 -6.50
CA ASN A 103 18.24 -2.64 -6.34
C ASN A 103 18.67 -2.20 -4.94
N LYS A 104 19.97 -1.88 -4.78
CA LYS A 104 20.50 -1.42 -3.50
C LYS A 104 19.81 -0.12 -3.04
N LEU A 105 19.83 0.14 -1.73
CA LEU A 105 19.46 1.46 -1.21
C LEU A 105 20.25 2.56 -1.95
N PRO A 106 19.60 3.69 -2.31
CA PRO A 106 18.32 4.17 -1.80
C PRO A 106 17.06 3.76 -2.57
N ALA A 107 17.11 2.76 -3.48
CA ALA A 107 15.98 2.44 -4.38
C ALA A 107 14.61 2.29 -3.68
N ALA A 108 14.53 1.57 -2.56
CA ALA A 108 13.29 1.44 -1.78
C ALA A 108 12.82 2.77 -1.17
N CYS A 109 13.74 3.64 -0.75
CA CYS A 109 13.40 4.98 -0.27
C CYS A 109 12.87 5.85 -1.41
N ASP A 110 13.47 5.76 -2.59
CA ASP A 110 13.02 6.49 -3.79
C ASP A 110 11.61 6.05 -4.20
N ASP A 111 11.28 4.75 -4.10
CA ASP A 111 9.94 4.23 -4.37
C ASP A 111 8.90 4.76 -3.38
N GLY A 112 9.28 4.82 -2.09
CA GLY A 112 8.42 5.41 -1.06
C GLY A 112 8.16 6.89 -1.29
N TYR A 113 9.22 7.65 -1.63
CA TYR A 113 9.11 9.07 -1.95
C TYR A 113 8.31 9.32 -3.23
N ALA A 114 8.53 8.54 -4.28
CA ALA A 114 7.75 8.61 -5.52
C ALA A 114 6.26 8.34 -5.26
N THR A 115 5.93 7.41 -4.36
CA THR A 115 4.53 7.16 -3.97
C THR A 115 3.92 8.35 -3.23
N LEU A 116 4.68 9.04 -2.37
CA LEU A 116 4.21 10.28 -1.72
C LEU A 116 3.95 11.40 -2.74
N LEU A 117 4.83 11.54 -3.74
CA LEU A 117 4.64 12.50 -4.82
C LEU A 117 3.39 12.18 -5.65
N TRP A 118 3.12 10.90 -5.91
CA TRP A 118 1.89 10.45 -6.55
C TRP A 118 0.63 10.75 -5.69
N LEU A 119 0.68 10.52 -4.37
CA LEU A 119 -0.42 10.94 -3.48
C LEU A 119 -0.66 12.45 -3.52
N LYS A 120 0.42 13.23 -3.58
CA LYS A 120 0.34 14.69 -3.72
C LYS A 120 -0.27 15.10 -5.07
N SER A 121 0.03 14.42 -6.17
CA SER A 121 -0.56 14.72 -7.48
C SER A 121 -2.05 14.38 -7.52
N LEU A 122 -2.48 13.29 -6.89
CA LEU A 122 -3.90 12.98 -6.70
C LEU A 122 -4.63 14.07 -5.91
N ALA A 123 -4.04 14.53 -4.80
CA ALA A 123 -4.60 15.59 -3.96
C ALA A 123 -4.79 16.91 -4.71
N LYS A 124 -3.93 17.19 -5.70
CA LYS A 124 -4.00 18.38 -6.56
C LYS A 124 -4.88 18.21 -7.81
N GLY A 125 -5.41 17.01 -8.06
CA GLY A 125 -6.13 16.72 -9.30
C GLY A 125 -5.24 16.63 -10.55
N GLU A 126 -3.93 16.49 -10.38
CA GLU A 126 -2.95 16.30 -11.46
C GLU A 126 -2.88 14.82 -11.91
N SER A 127 -3.47 13.91 -11.12
CA SER A 127 -3.56 12.48 -11.40
C SER A 127 -4.92 11.96 -10.93
N ASN A 128 -5.31 10.77 -11.39
CA ASN A 128 -6.59 10.17 -11.04
C ASN A 128 -6.45 8.69 -10.65
N GLU A 129 -6.94 8.37 -9.47
CA GLU A 129 -7.17 7.03 -8.94
C GLU A 129 -8.56 7.06 -8.25
N PRO A 130 -9.61 6.44 -8.83
CA PRO A 130 -10.98 6.62 -8.37
C PRO A 130 -11.23 6.26 -6.90
N TRP A 131 -10.56 5.24 -6.34
CA TRP A 131 -10.78 4.86 -4.95
C TRP A 131 -10.28 5.96 -3.98
N LEU A 132 -9.14 6.56 -4.28
CA LEU A 132 -8.56 7.64 -3.48
C LEU A 132 -9.21 9.00 -3.76
N ASN A 133 -9.52 9.33 -5.02
CA ASN A 133 -10.18 10.59 -5.34
C ASN A 133 -11.59 10.66 -4.75
N ASN A 134 -12.36 9.57 -4.82
CA ASN A 134 -13.74 9.54 -4.34
C ASN A 134 -13.82 9.36 -2.82
N HIS A 135 -13.02 8.46 -2.25
CA HIS A 135 -13.16 8.05 -0.85
C HIS A 135 -12.03 8.54 0.07
N GLY A 136 -10.89 9.01 -0.46
CA GLY A 136 -9.70 9.37 0.33
C GLY A 136 -9.60 10.84 0.74
N ASP A 137 -9.26 11.07 2.00
CA ASP A 137 -8.98 12.38 2.59
C ASP A 137 -7.48 12.67 2.60
N PHE A 138 -7.02 13.43 1.60
CA PHE A 138 -5.62 13.81 1.47
C PHE A 138 -5.12 14.81 2.52
N THR A 139 -5.99 15.34 3.39
CA THR A 139 -5.57 16.14 4.56
C THR A 139 -5.18 15.28 5.76
N ARG A 140 -5.50 13.97 5.72
CA ARG A 140 -5.23 12.99 6.77
C ARG A 140 -4.45 11.82 6.21
N VAL A 141 -3.17 12.06 5.92
CA VAL A 141 -2.22 11.05 5.43
C VAL A 141 -1.29 10.59 6.55
N PHE A 142 -1.21 9.29 6.77
CA PHE A 142 -0.37 8.66 7.79
C PHE A 142 0.62 7.71 7.13
N LEU A 143 1.89 7.80 7.52
CA LEU A 143 2.93 6.86 7.06
C LEU A 143 3.13 5.80 8.14
N ILE A 144 3.11 4.53 7.74
CA ILE A 144 3.40 3.39 8.61
C ILE A 144 4.37 2.45 7.91
N GLY A 145 5.07 1.64 8.70
CA GLY A 145 5.91 0.57 8.17
C GLY A 145 6.41 -0.32 9.27
N ASP A 146 6.55 -1.60 8.97
CA ASP A 146 7.11 -2.60 9.87
C ASP A 146 8.59 -2.85 9.54
N SER A 147 9.42 -3.07 10.56
CA SER A 147 10.85 -3.40 10.39
C SER A 147 11.59 -2.41 9.46
N SER A 148 12.15 -2.86 8.33
CA SER A 148 12.79 -2.01 7.31
C SER A 148 11.85 -0.96 6.71
N GLY A 149 10.56 -1.24 6.63
CA GLY A 149 9.55 -0.26 6.23
C GLY A 149 9.46 0.91 7.21
N GLY A 150 9.63 0.65 8.51
CA GLY A 150 9.73 1.70 9.53
C GLY A 150 10.96 2.60 9.36
N ASN A 151 12.07 2.07 8.82
CA ASN A 151 13.21 2.88 8.42
C ASN A 151 12.84 3.83 7.27
N ILE A 152 12.10 3.36 6.26
CA ILE A 152 11.61 4.21 5.16
C ILE A 152 10.69 5.32 5.68
N VAL A 153 9.77 5.01 6.61
CA VAL A 153 8.93 6.03 7.27
C VAL A 153 9.78 7.13 7.91
N HIS A 154 10.89 6.76 8.56
CA HIS A 154 11.77 7.74 9.19
C HIS A 154 12.50 8.62 8.16
N GLN A 155 12.94 8.04 7.04
CA GLN A 155 13.65 8.75 5.98
C GLN A 155 12.73 9.62 5.10
N ALA A 156 11.43 9.30 5.05
CA ALA A 156 10.44 10.04 4.26
C ALA A 156 9.91 11.31 4.96
N ARG A 157 10.54 11.74 6.06
CA ARG A 157 10.19 12.94 6.83
C ARG A 157 10.82 14.20 6.25
#